data_AF-A0A077NG62-F1
#
_entry.id   AF-A0A077NG62-F1
#
_cell.length_a   1.000
_cell.length_b   1.000
_cell.length_c   1.000
_cell.angle_alpha   90.00
_cell.angle_beta   90.00
_cell.angle_gamma   90.00
#
_symmetry.space_group_name_H-M   'P 1'
#
loop_
_entity.id
_entity.type
_entity.pdbx_description
1 polymer ?
#
loop_
_entity_poly.entity_id
_entity_poly.type
_entity_poly.pdbx_seq_one_letter_code
_entity_poly.pdbx_strand_id
1 'polypeptide(L)'
;MKSGAHPFQIAFGTMSMDNPQGYINSAKEQIKKASQVRASFASYEAALELTEPEKLMLVGELADIYEPFYYWNETEQAEGCMHGDRINETEKLRQATAKGFTEQLPEPHTLSDVVREFLYWDWLYQMRNVADKELDPGGYGDGDRYHIYDREGYLEGKLATIQAVNRQEAIDVCKWVLEEERFHDRELTDKIILNLVGETA
;
A
#
# COMPACT_ATOMS: atom_id res chain seq x y z
N MET A 1 1.37 10.38 -43.70
CA MET A 1 2.31 9.24 -43.83
C MET A 1 3.16 9.18 -42.57
N LYS A 2 3.36 7.95 -42.08
CA LYS A 2 4.00 7.54 -40.82
C LYS A 2 5.46 7.99 -40.69
N SER A 3 5.88 8.27 -39.45
CA SER A 3 7.12 7.77 -38.82
C SER A 3 7.31 8.59 -37.53
N GLY A 4 6.84 8.17 -36.35
CA GLY A 4 7.14 6.87 -35.77
C GLY A 4 8.54 6.88 -35.15
N ALA A 5 8.88 7.90 -34.35
CA ALA A 5 9.94 7.74 -33.35
C ALA A 5 9.40 6.73 -32.34
N HIS A 6 9.64 5.44 -32.64
CA HIS A 6 9.23 4.33 -31.80
C HIS A 6 9.75 4.58 -30.38
N PRO A 7 8.97 4.28 -29.33
CA PRO A 7 9.46 4.27 -27.94
C PRO A 7 10.80 3.51 -27.80
N PHE A 8 11.05 2.53 -28.67
CA PHE A 8 12.33 1.85 -28.80
C PHE A 8 13.53 2.78 -29.08
N GLN A 9 13.43 3.81 -29.92
CA GLN A 9 14.58 4.66 -30.27
C GLN A 9 15.05 5.55 -29.11
N ILE A 10 14.12 6.00 -28.25
CA ILE A 10 14.46 6.80 -27.07
C ILE A 10 15.04 5.88 -25.98
N ALA A 11 14.47 4.69 -25.80
CA ALA A 11 14.95 3.71 -24.83
C ALA A 11 16.37 3.20 -25.11
N PHE A 12 16.78 3.07 -26.39
CA PHE A 12 18.12 2.60 -26.77
C PHE A 12 19.22 3.68 -26.72
N GLY A 13 18.86 4.98 -26.70
CA GLY A 13 19.84 6.08 -26.68
C GLY A 13 20.51 6.30 -25.32
N THR A 14 19.90 5.82 -24.24
CA THR A 14 20.33 6.04 -22.84
C THR A 14 20.77 4.77 -22.11
N MET A 15 20.85 3.62 -22.78
CA MET A 15 21.29 2.38 -22.17
C MET A 15 22.81 2.42 -21.96
N SER A 16 23.29 2.27 -20.72
CA SER A 16 24.67 1.83 -20.53
C SER A 16 24.84 0.48 -21.24
N MET A 17 25.85 0.37 -22.11
CA MET A 17 26.11 -0.83 -22.93
C MET A 17 26.55 -2.05 -22.12
N ASP A 18 26.69 -1.92 -20.80
CA ASP A 18 27.23 -2.97 -19.94
C ASP A 18 26.22 -4.11 -19.65
N ASN A 19 24.91 -3.87 -19.78
CA ASN A 19 23.88 -4.90 -19.55
C ASN A 19 22.61 -4.75 -20.44
N PRO A 20 22.71 -4.82 -21.76
CA PRO A 20 21.58 -4.67 -22.68
C PRO A 20 20.48 -5.71 -22.44
N GLN A 21 20.85 -6.95 -22.08
CA GLN A 21 19.90 -8.03 -21.82
C GLN A 21 19.04 -7.78 -20.57
N GLY A 22 19.63 -7.20 -19.51
CA GLY A 22 18.91 -6.85 -18.28
C GLY A 22 17.80 -5.83 -18.52
N TYR A 23 18.07 -4.82 -19.36
CA TYR A 23 17.06 -3.84 -19.76
C TYR A 23 15.95 -4.47 -20.62
N ILE A 24 16.29 -5.36 -21.57
CA ILE A 24 15.29 -6.09 -22.36
C ILE A 24 14.37 -6.92 -21.45
N ASN A 25 14.95 -7.62 -20.46
CA ASN A 25 14.17 -8.40 -19.51
C ASN A 25 13.26 -7.50 -18.66
N SER A 26 13.77 -6.37 -18.18
CA SER A 26 13.00 -5.40 -17.41
C SER A 26 11.83 -4.83 -18.21
N ALA A 27 12.06 -4.49 -19.49
CA ALA A 27 11.01 -4.01 -20.39
C ALA A 27 9.94 -5.08 -20.63
N LYS A 28 10.32 -6.35 -20.80
CA LYS A 28 9.37 -7.46 -20.93
C LYS A 28 8.51 -7.63 -19.68
N GLU A 29 9.10 -7.54 -18.49
CA GLU A 29 8.35 -7.60 -17.24
C GLU A 29 7.41 -6.41 -17.06
N GLN A 30 7.83 -5.19 -17.45
CA GLN A 30 6.95 -4.01 -17.44
C GLN A 30 5.74 -4.20 -18.35
N ILE A 31 5.97 -4.65 -19.60
CA ILE A 31 4.88 -4.95 -20.56
C ILE A 31 3.92 -6.00 -19.99
N LYS A 32 4.46 -7.03 -19.31
CA LYS A 32 3.65 -8.07 -18.68
C LYS A 32 2.79 -7.48 -17.55
N LYS A 33 3.36 -6.73 -16.62
CA LYS A 33 2.62 -6.07 -15.53
C LYS A 33 1.53 -5.13 -16.07
N ALA A 34 1.88 -4.30 -17.04
CA ALA A 34 0.95 -3.41 -17.73
C ALA A 34 -0.23 -4.16 -18.38
N SER A 35 0.02 -5.33 -18.98
CA SER A 35 -1.06 -6.16 -19.53
C SER A 35 -1.96 -6.79 -18.46
N GLN A 36 -1.42 -7.12 -17.28
CA GLN A 36 -2.22 -7.58 -16.15
C GLN A 36 -3.20 -6.50 -15.67
N VAL A 37 -2.80 -5.22 -15.67
CA VAL A 37 -3.69 -4.13 -15.22
C VAL A 37 -4.94 -4.07 -16.09
N ARG A 38 -4.77 -4.03 -17.41
CA ARG A 38 -5.92 -4.06 -18.34
C ARG A 38 -6.74 -5.35 -18.22
N ALA A 39 -6.12 -6.48 -17.91
CA ALA A 39 -6.85 -7.72 -17.71
C ALA A 39 -7.75 -7.70 -16.47
N SER A 40 -7.30 -7.05 -15.38
CA SER A 40 -8.04 -6.94 -14.13
C SER A 40 -9.06 -5.79 -14.11
N PHE A 41 -8.73 -4.64 -14.69
CA PHE A 41 -9.50 -3.39 -14.57
C PHE A 41 -10.07 -2.87 -15.90
N ALA A 42 -9.86 -3.57 -17.01
CA ALA A 42 -10.19 -3.18 -18.39
C ALA A 42 -9.39 -1.98 -18.95
N SER A 43 -9.02 -1.00 -18.13
CA SER A 43 -8.21 0.16 -18.52
C SER A 43 -7.26 0.58 -17.39
N TYR A 44 -6.34 1.50 -17.67
CA TYR A 44 -5.45 2.05 -16.65
C TYR A 44 -6.21 3.05 -15.77
N GLU A 45 -7.06 3.87 -16.37
CA GLU A 45 -7.90 4.86 -15.70
C GLU A 45 -8.84 4.20 -14.71
N ALA A 46 -9.51 3.11 -15.11
CA ALA A 46 -10.40 2.35 -14.21
C ALA A 46 -9.65 1.68 -13.06
N ALA A 47 -8.34 1.40 -13.20
CA ALA A 47 -7.56 0.88 -12.09
C ALA A 47 -7.39 1.91 -10.97
N LEU A 48 -7.34 3.21 -11.33
CA LEU A 48 -7.16 4.32 -10.40
C LEU A 48 -8.47 4.77 -9.73
N GLU A 49 -9.63 4.27 -10.14
CA GLU A 49 -10.89 4.55 -9.47
C GLU A 49 -10.91 3.93 -8.07
N LEU A 50 -11.45 4.68 -7.09
CA LEU A 50 -11.65 4.17 -5.74
C LEU A 50 -12.56 2.94 -5.76
N THR A 51 -12.15 1.90 -5.05
CA THR A 51 -12.95 0.71 -4.80
C THR A 51 -14.06 1.01 -3.80
N GLU A 52 -15.08 0.16 -3.72
CA GLU A 52 -16.17 0.35 -2.74
C GLU A 52 -15.67 0.42 -1.29
N PRO A 53 -14.72 -0.43 -0.83
CA PRO A 53 -14.12 -0.28 0.49
C PRO A 53 -13.43 1.08 0.70
N GLU A 54 -12.67 1.59 -0.28
CA GLU A 54 -12.02 2.90 -0.16
C GLU A 54 -13.04 4.04 -0.12
N LYS A 55 -14.12 3.95 -0.91
CA LYS A 55 -15.22 4.92 -0.84
C LYS A 55 -15.86 4.95 0.54
N LEU A 56 -15.95 3.80 1.24
CA LEU A 56 -16.46 3.75 2.61
C LEU A 56 -15.47 4.36 3.61
N MET A 57 -14.17 4.16 3.41
CA MET A 57 -13.12 4.76 4.23
C MET A 57 -13.06 6.28 4.08
N LEU A 58 -13.38 6.81 2.89
CA LEU A 58 -13.28 8.23 2.55
C LEU A 58 -14.66 8.91 2.54
N VAL A 59 -15.38 8.87 3.67
CA VAL A 59 -16.67 9.55 3.86
C VAL A 59 -16.63 10.55 5.01
N GLY A 60 -17.13 11.77 4.77
CA GLY A 60 -17.31 12.78 5.81
C GLY A 60 -15.99 13.15 6.48
N GLU A 61 -15.99 13.20 7.82
CA GLU A 61 -14.78 13.51 8.62
C GLU A 61 -13.60 12.59 8.29
N LEU A 62 -13.86 11.32 7.94
CA LEU A 62 -12.80 10.38 7.56
C LEU A 62 -12.16 10.71 6.22
N ALA A 63 -12.85 11.40 5.31
CA ALA A 63 -12.21 11.94 4.11
C ALA A 63 -11.38 13.17 4.46
N ASP A 64 -11.94 14.06 5.30
CA ASP A 64 -11.32 15.34 5.63
C ASP A 64 -9.94 15.18 6.28
N ILE A 65 -9.75 14.17 7.14
CA ILE A 65 -8.45 13.93 7.82
C ILE A 65 -7.30 13.55 6.88
N TYR A 66 -7.59 13.18 5.63
CA TYR A 66 -6.59 12.87 4.60
C TYR A 66 -6.38 14.00 3.60
N GLU A 67 -7.15 15.09 3.70
CA GLU A 67 -6.94 16.25 2.86
C GLU A 67 -5.57 16.90 3.13
N PRO A 68 -4.90 17.42 2.09
CA PRO A 68 -3.66 18.14 2.26
C PRO A 68 -3.81 19.27 3.29
N PHE A 69 -2.86 19.36 4.21
CA PHE A 69 -2.79 20.41 5.22
C PHE A 69 -3.92 20.41 6.27
N TYR A 70 -4.76 19.38 6.35
CA TYR A 70 -5.89 19.32 7.32
C TYR A 70 -5.45 19.61 8.76
N TYR A 71 -4.32 19.06 9.20
CA TYR A 71 -3.80 19.23 10.55
C TYR A 71 -2.86 20.44 10.73
N TRP A 72 -2.64 21.24 9.69
CA TRP A 72 -1.71 22.36 9.74
C TRP A 72 -2.36 23.56 10.40
N ASN A 73 -1.65 24.16 11.37
CA ASN A 73 -2.06 25.42 11.95
C ASN A 73 -1.73 26.62 11.04
N GLU A 74 -2.23 27.81 11.38
CA GLU A 74 -2.05 29.03 10.58
C GLU A 74 -0.56 29.38 10.32
N THR A 75 0.32 29.08 11.29
CA THR A 75 1.76 29.34 11.14
C THR A 75 2.41 28.34 10.18
N GLU A 76 2.11 27.05 10.33
CA GLU A 76 2.59 25.99 9.44
C GLU A 76 2.11 26.21 7.99
N GLN A 77 0.87 26.66 7.81
CA GLN A 77 0.32 27.04 6.50
C GLN A 77 1.04 28.24 5.89
N ALA A 78 1.32 29.27 6.69
CA ALA A 78 2.07 30.44 6.22
C ALA A 78 3.52 30.11 5.85
N GLU A 79 4.16 29.19 6.59
CA GLU A 79 5.53 28.75 6.36
C GLU A 79 5.65 27.67 5.27
N GLY A 80 4.55 27.01 4.92
CA GLY A 80 4.55 25.92 3.94
C GLY A 80 5.19 24.63 4.46
N CYS A 81 5.31 24.45 5.78
CA CYS A 81 5.90 23.23 6.36
C CYS A 81 5.44 22.95 7.80
N MET A 82 5.39 21.66 8.14
CA MET A 82 5.21 21.15 9.51
C MET A 82 6.55 20.66 10.05
N HIS A 83 6.83 20.95 11.33
CA HIS A 83 8.15 20.73 11.93
C HIS A 83 8.15 19.67 13.04
N GLY A 84 9.18 18.83 13.05
CA GLY A 84 9.55 17.98 14.19
C GLY A 84 8.40 17.14 14.73
N ASP A 85 8.16 17.22 16.04
CA ASP A 85 7.19 16.39 16.77
C ASP A 85 5.75 16.55 16.27
N ARG A 86 5.41 17.68 15.63
CA ARG A 86 4.07 17.92 15.06
C ARG A 86 3.68 16.86 14.03
N ILE A 87 4.63 16.36 13.25
CA ILE A 87 4.38 15.31 12.26
C ILE A 87 3.86 14.05 12.98
N ASN A 88 4.56 13.63 14.03
CA ASN A 88 4.19 12.45 14.82
C ASN A 88 2.87 12.65 15.58
N GLU A 89 2.61 13.85 16.10
CA GLU A 89 1.36 14.18 16.78
C GLU A 89 0.15 14.09 15.85
N THR A 90 0.27 14.67 14.65
CA THR A 90 -0.81 14.69 13.66
C THR A 90 -1.05 13.31 13.07
N GLU A 91 0.00 12.51 12.88
CA GLU A 91 -0.14 11.10 12.52
C GLU A 91 -0.92 10.30 13.57
N LYS A 92 -0.62 10.49 14.86
CA LYS A 92 -1.37 9.84 15.97
C LYS A 92 -2.82 10.29 16.03
N LEU A 93 -3.10 11.57 15.82
CA LEU A 93 -4.47 12.10 15.78
C LEU A 93 -5.26 11.51 14.60
N ARG A 94 -4.64 11.43 13.43
CA ARG A 94 -5.22 10.80 12.23
C ARG A 94 -5.54 9.34 12.48
N GLN A 95 -4.59 8.57 12.99
CA GLN A 95 -4.80 7.15 13.34
C GLN A 95 -5.88 6.96 14.41
N ALA A 96 -5.92 7.82 15.42
CA ALA A 96 -6.94 7.79 16.48
C ALA A 96 -8.34 8.15 15.98
N THR A 97 -8.43 8.97 14.92
CA THR A 97 -9.70 9.33 14.26
C THR A 97 -10.15 8.21 13.32
N ALA A 98 -9.25 7.72 12.46
CA ALA A 98 -9.52 6.64 11.52
C ALA A 98 -9.86 5.32 12.21
N LYS A 99 -9.22 5.01 13.35
CA LYS A 99 -9.41 3.77 14.14
C LYS A 99 -9.38 2.51 13.28
N GLY A 100 -8.53 2.48 12.25
CA GLY A 100 -8.46 1.38 11.29
C GLY A 100 -9.77 1.10 10.55
N PHE A 101 -10.67 2.06 10.46
CA PHE A 101 -11.95 1.98 9.74
C PHE A 101 -12.85 0.85 10.22
N THR A 102 -12.79 0.54 11.52
CA THR A 102 -13.55 -0.54 12.16
C THR A 102 -15.07 -0.38 12.08
N GLU A 103 -15.56 0.84 11.84
CA GLU A 103 -16.98 1.12 11.64
C GLU A 103 -17.41 1.00 10.16
N GLN A 104 -16.46 1.09 9.22
CA GLN A 104 -16.71 1.12 7.78
C GLN A 104 -16.42 -0.24 7.11
N LEU A 105 -15.37 -0.93 7.58
CA LEU A 105 -14.88 -2.18 7.00
C LEU A 105 -15.17 -3.36 7.93
N PRO A 106 -15.31 -4.58 7.38
CA PRO A 106 -15.56 -5.76 8.19
C PRO A 106 -14.40 -6.04 9.15
N GLU A 107 -14.76 -6.58 10.32
CA GLU A 107 -13.80 -7.02 11.32
C GLU A 107 -13.18 -8.36 10.90
N PRO A 108 -11.84 -8.50 10.83
CA PRO A 108 -11.22 -9.79 10.58
C PRO A 108 -11.45 -10.73 11.76
N HIS A 109 -11.81 -11.98 11.49
CA HIS A 109 -12.09 -12.98 12.52
C HIS A 109 -11.01 -14.06 12.62
N THR A 110 -10.18 -14.18 11.59
CA THR A 110 -9.08 -15.13 11.50
C THR A 110 -7.80 -14.42 11.07
N LEU A 111 -6.63 -15.00 11.36
CA LEU A 111 -5.37 -14.47 10.86
C LEU A 111 -5.32 -14.51 9.32
N SER A 112 -5.98 -15.49 8.71
CA SER A 112 -6.15 -15.57 7.26
C SER A 112 -7.01 -14.43 6.69
N ASP A 113 -7.98 -13.89 7.43
CA ASP A 113 -8.71 -12.67 7.01
C ASP A 113 -7.75 -11.48 6.98
N VAL A 114 -6.94 -11.33 8.03
CA VAL A 114 -5.95 -10.26 8.15
C VAL A 114 -4.96 -10.30 6.98
N VAL A 115 -4.31 -11.45 6.76
CA VAL A 115 -3.32 -11.60 5.67
C VAL A 115 -3.96 -11.39 4.30
N ARG A 116 -5.18 -11.89 4.07
CA ARG A 116 -5.87 -11.68 2.79
C ARG A 116 -6.14 -10.21 2.52
N GLU A 117 -6.50 -9.45 3.54
CA GLU A 117 -6.73 -8.02 3.40
C GLU A 117 -5.43 -7.26 3.07
N PHE A 118 -4.32 -7.59 3.73
CA PHE A 118 -2.99 -7.05 3.37
C PHE A 118 -2.63 -7.33 1.92
N LEU A 119 -2.73 -8.59 1.50
CA LEU A 119 -2.38 -9.01 0.14
C LEU A 119 -3.28 -8.35 -0.91
N TYR A 120 -4.56 -8.11 -0.57
CA TYR A 120 -5.47 -7.37 -1.43
C TYR A 120 -5.01 -5.92 -1.64
N TRP A 121 -4.69 -5.21 -0.55
CA TRP A 121 -4.26 -3.83 -0.62
C TRP A 121 -2.91 -3.65 -1.30
N ASP A 122 -1.93 -4.51 -0.99
CA ASP A 122 -0.65 -4.53 -1.68
C ASP A 122 -0.83 -4.78 -3.18
N TRP A 123 -1.57 -5.82 -3.56
CA TRP A 123 -1.87 -6.11 -4.96
C TRP A 123 -2.54 -4.92 -5.66
N LEU A 124 -3.61 -4.35 -5.08
CA LEU A 124 -4.35 -3.23 -5.67
C LEU A 124 -3.43 -2.05 -5.98
N TYR A 125 -2.61 -1.64 -5.01
CA TYR A 125 -1.73 -0.49 -5.17
C TYR A 125 -0.49 -0.77 -6.02
N GLN A 126 -0.03 -2.02 -6.10
CA GLN A 126 0.96 -2.40 -7.11
C GLN A 126 0.38 -2.25 -8.52
N MET A 127 -0.87 -2.66 -8.74
CA MET A 127 -1.54 -2.53 -10.04
C MET A 127 -1.80 -1.06 -10.40
N ARG A 128 -2.22 -0.24 -9.43
CA ARG A 128 -2.38 1.21 -9.62
C ARG A 128 -1.07 1.91 -9.91
N ASN A 129 0.00 1.59 -9.20
CA ASN A 129 1.31 2.17 -9.49
C ASN A 129 1.82 1.82 -10.90
N VAL A 130 1.47 0.65 -11.42
CA VAL A 130 1.74 0.32 -12.83
C VAL A 130 0.85 1.12 -13.77
N ALA A 131 -0.44 1.25 -13.46
CA ALA A 131 -1.39 2.04 -14.25
C ALA A 131 -0.98 3.52 -14.34
N ASP A 132 -0.64 4.12 -13.20
CA ASP A 132 -0.24 5.52 -13.08
C ASP A 132 1.01 5.80 -13.91
N LYS A 133 2.05 4.97 -13.81
CA LYS A 133 3.28 5.09 -14.62
C LYS A 133 3.04 4.95 -16.12
N GLU A 134 2.01 4.22 -16.54
CA GLU A 134 1.66 4.09 -17.96
C GLU A 134 0.89 5.32 -18.47
N LEU A 135 0.13 5.99 -17.60
CA LEU A 135 -0.59 7.23 -17.91
C LEU A 135 0.30 8.47 -17.80
N ASP A 136 1.19 8.50 -16.80
CA ASP A 136 2.21 9.52 -16.59
C ASP A 136 3.59 8.89 -16.31
N PRO A 137 4.38 8.59 -17.37
CA PRO A 137 5.71 8.02 -17.23
C PRO A 137 6.73 8.90 -16.49
N GLY A 138 6.44 10.20 -16.33
CA GLY A 138 7.25 11.14 -15.56
C GLY A 138 6.78 11.33 -14.12
N GLY A 139 5.62 10.76 -13.77
CA GLY A 139 4.99 10.85 -12.46
C GLY A 139 5.69 9.99 -11.41
N TYR A 140 5.42 10.31 -10.15
CA TYR A 140 5.98 9.59 -9.01
C TYR A 140 5.21 8.31 -8.64
N GLY A 141 4.06 8.04 -9.28
CA GLY A 141 3.18 6.93 -8.93
C GLY A 141 1.98 7.38 -8.08
N ASP A 142 1.09 6.42 -7.82
CA ASP A 142 -0.01 6.55 -6.85
C ASP A 142 0.57 6.44 -5.43
N GLY A 143 0.96 7.59 -4.87
CA GLY A 143 1.66 7.70 -3.59
C GLY A 143 0.75 7.92 -2.37
N ASP A 144 -0.47 8.38 -2.56
CA ASP A 144 -1.33 8.86 -1.46
C ASP A 144 -2.29 7.76 -0.96
N ARG A 145 -1.73 6.76 -0.27
CA ARG A 145 -2.49 5.65 0.34
C ARG A 145 -2.52 5.65 1.87
N TYR A 146 -2.45 6.83 2.49
CA TYR A 146 -2.41 6.98 3.95
C TYR A 146 -3.58 6.31 4.67
N HIS A 147 -4.77 6.29 4.08
CA HIS A 147 -5.94 5.60 4.61
C HIS A 147 -5.74 4.07 4.64
N ILE A 148 -5.08 3.52 3.62
CA ILE A 148 -4.68 2.11 3.63
C ILE A 148 -3.63 1.84 4.71
N TYR A 149 -2.65 2.73 4.89
CA TYR A 149 -1.65 2.56 5.96
C TYR A 149 -2.28 2.53 7.35
N ASP A 150 -3.32 3.33 7.60
CA ASP A 150 -4.03 3.28 8.88
C ASP A 150 -4.82 1.99 9.06
N ARG A 151 -5.44 1.48 7.99
CA ARG A 151 -6.11 0.17 8.03
C ARG A 151 -5.10 -0.94 8.27
N GLU A 152 -3.98 -0.90 7.56
CA GLU A 152 -2.90 -1.86 7.73
C GLU A 152 -2.34 -1.84 9.15
N GLY A 153 -2.07 -0.67 9.74
CA GLY A 153 -1.62 -0.58 11.14
C GLY A 153 -2.61 -1.20 12.13
N TYR A 154 -3.92 -1.08 11.88
CA TYR A 154 -4.93 -1.79 12.65
C TYR A 154 -4.85 -3.31 12.48
N LEU A 155 -4.70 -3.78 11.24
CA LEU A 155 -4.55 -5.19 10.89
C LEU A 155 -3.28 -5.81 11.50
N GLU A 156 -2.18 -5.07 11.57
CA GLU A 156 -0.95 -5.49 12.26
C GLU A 156 -1.21 -5.78 13.74
N GLY A 157 -1.96 -4.92 14.42
CA GLY A 157 -2.39 -5.16 15.80
C GLY A 157 -3.26 -6.42 15.95
N LYS A 158 -4.01 -6.79 14.91
CA LYS A 158 -4.82 -8.03 14.90
C LYS A 158 -3.99 -9.29 14.78
N LEU A 159 -2.85 -9.25 14.08
CA LEU A 159 -1.91 -10.39 14.05
C LEU A 159 -1.38 -10.76 15.44
N ALA A 160 -1.32 -9.80 16.35
CA ALA A 160 -0.88 -10.01 17.73
C ALA A 160 -2.01 -10.42 18.70
N THR A 161 -3.27 -10.39 18.28
CA THR A 161 -4.42 -10.58 19.18
C THR A 161 -5.42 -11.64 18.74
N ILE A 162 -5.57 -11.89 17.43
CA ILE A 162 -6.41 -12.97 16.91
C ILE A 162 -5.66 -14.29 17.07
N GLN A 163 -6.29 -15.27 17.71
CA GLN A 163 -5.75 -16.62 17.81
C GLN A 163 -5.87 -17.36 16.47
N ALA A 164 -4.85 -18.14 16.12
CA ALA A 164 -4.92 -19.01 14.96
C ALA A 164 -6.02 -20.06 15.13
N VAL A 165 -6.84 -20.25 14.10
CA VAL A 165 -7.92 -21.25 14.03
C VAL A 165 -7.35 -22.66 14.09
N ASN A 166 -6.16 -22.86 13.53
CA ASN A 166 -5.43 -24.12 13.59
C ASN A 166 -3.92 -23.90 13.44
N ARG A 167 -3.13 -24.94 13.70
CA ARG A 167 -1.66 -24.90 13.60
C ARG A 167 -1.15 -24.58 12.20
N GLN A 168 -1.87 -24.98 11.16
CA GLN A 168 -1.45 -24.73 9.78
C GLN A 168 -1.55 -23.24 9.47
N GLU A 169 -2.65 -22.59 9.86
CA GLU A 169 -2.79 -21.14 9.74
C GLU A 169 -1.69 -20.39 10.49
N ALA A 170 -1.37 -20.81 11.73
CA ALA A 170 -0.28 -20.22 12.49
C ALA A 170 1.08 -20.33 11.76
N ILE A 171 1.38 -21.49 11.18
CA ILE A 171 2.62 -21.73 10.43
C ILE A 171 2.67 -20.86 9.17
N ASP A 172 1.58 -20.79 8.42
CA ASP A 172 1.55 -20.06 7.15
C ASP A 172 1.63 -18.56 7.37
N VAL A 173 0.95 -18.03 8.39
CA VAL A 173 1.04 -16.63 8.80
C VAL A 173 2.45 -16.31 9.33
N CYS A 174 3.06 -17.21 10.12
CA CYS A 174 4.43 -17.03 10.61
C CYS A 174 5.45 -16.91 9.46
N LYS A 175 5.35 -17.79 8.45
CA LYS A 175 6.22 -17.71 7.27
C LYS A 175 6.05 -16.39 6.54
N TRP A 176 4.80 -15.98 6.31
CA TRP A 176 4.50 -14.71 5.66
C TRP A 176 5.09 -13.52 6.44
N VAL A 177 4.88 -13.46 7.76
CA VAL A 177 5.44 -12.41 8.63
C VAL A 177 6.97 -12.34 8.54
N LEU A 178 7.66 -13.49 8.47
CA LEU A 178 9.11 -13.55 8.37
C LEU A 178 9.66 -13.16 6.98
N GLU A 179 8.84 -13.19 5.94
CA GLU A 179 9.22 -12.79 4.57
C GLU A 179 8.99 -11.30 4.32
N GLU A 180 8.09 -10.67 5.08
CA GLU A 180 7.66 -9.28 4.88
C GLU A 180 8.52 -8.28 5.65
N GLU A 181 9.18 -7.38 4.91
CA GLU A 181 10.11 -6.39 5.49
C GLU A 181 9.46 -5.47 6.52
N ARG A 182 8.15 -5.24 6.41
CA ARG A 182 7.39 -4.38 7.33
C ARG A 182 7.41 -4.90 8.78
N PHE A 183 7.56 -6.22 8.97
CA PHE A 183 7.63 -6.85 10.30
C PHE A 183 9.07 -7.01 10.80
N HIS A 184 10.01 -6.20 10.31
CA HIS A 184 11.36 -6.17 10.88
C HIS A 184 11.45 -5.34 12.18
N ASP A 185 10.39 -4.64 12.58
CA ASP A 185 10.28 -4.06 13.92
C ASP A 185 10.20 -5.18 14.97
N ARG A 186 11.15 -5.19 15.90
CA ARG A 186 11.27 -6.27 16.88
C ARG A 186 10.10 -6.31 17.86
N GLU A 187 9.56 -5.18 18.30
CA GLU A 187 8.59 -5.20 19.40
C GLU A 187 7.23 -5.76 18.94
N LEU A 188 6.72 -5.29 17.80
CA LEU A 188 5.49 -5.80 17.22
C LEU A 188 5.64 -7.26 16.78
N THR A 189 6.76 -7.58 16.12
CA THR A 189 7.01 -8.93 15.60
C THR A 189 7.14 -9.95 16.72
N ASP A 190 7.77 -9.61 17.84
CA ASP A 190 7.82 -10.48 19.02
C ASP A 190 6.40 -10.78 19.52
N LYS A 191 5.50 -9.77 19.60
CA LYS A 191 4.10 -9.98 20.01
C LYS A 191 3.34 -10.89 19.04
N ILE A 192 3.53 -10.69 17.73
CA ILE A 192 2.92 -11.54 16.70
C ILE A 192 3.44 -12.99 16.83
N ILE A 193 4.75 -13.19 16.93
CA ILE A 193 5.35 -14.52 17.08
C ILE A 193 4.82 -15.21 18.34
N LEU A 194 4.78 -14.52 19.48
CA LEU A 194 4.25 -15.04 20.74
C LEU A 194 2.79 -15.49 20.61
N ASN A 195 1.96 -14.68 19.95
CA ASN A 195 0.57 -15.04 19.66
C ASN A 195 0.49 -16.30 18.76
N LEU A 196 1.31 -16.38 17.72
CA LEU A 196 1.31 -17.51 16.76
C LEU A 196 1.80 -18.83 17.36
N VAL A 197 2.76 -18.79 18.30
CA VAL A 197 3.25 -20.00 19.00
C VAL A 197 2.33 -20.44 20.16
N GLY A 198 1.30 -19.63 20.48
CA GLY A 198 0.33 -19.92 21.54
C GLY A 198 0.80 -19.49 22.94
N GLU A 199 1.79 -18.59 23.04
CA GLU A 199 2.21 -17.98 24.30
C GLU A 199 1.66 -16.56 24.45
N THR A 200 0.34 -16.42 24.59
CA THR A 200 -0.23 -15.21 25.18
C THR A 200 -1.43 -15.57 26.07
N ALA A 201 -1.12 -15.69 27.37
CA ALA A 201 -1.96 -15.56 28.57
C ALA A 201 -3.31 -16.31 28.67
#